data_AF-A0A136KQF8-F1
#
_entry.id   AF-A0A136KQF8-F1
#
_cell.length_a   1.000
_cell.length_b   1.000
_cell.length_c   1.000
_cell.angle_alpha   90.00
_cell.angle_beta   90.00
_cell.angle_gamma   90.00
#
_symmetry.space_group_name_H-M   'P 1'
#
loop_
_entity.id
_entity.type
_entity.pdbx_description
1 polymer ?
#
loop_
_entity_poly.entity_id
_entity_poly.type
_entity_poly.pdbx_seq_one_letter_code
_entity_poly.pdbx_strand_id
1 'polypeptide(L)'
;MLYDGALRFMEAGKRAMEAGDLEAQNKNLQRAQRIVLELTSCLDMEQGGEIATHLFSLYSYVLNQLVEANVNDDPGGIDRSMQVLSDLRSSWDSLSKSLSPEPAEMQRAA
;
A
#
# COMPACT_ATOMS: atom_id res chain seq x y z
N MET A 1 -5.62 -4.69 7.45
CA MET A 1 -5.40 -3.22 7.38
C MET A 1 -5.62 -2.74 5.94
N LEU A 2 -5.61 -1.42 5.68
CA LEU A 2 -5.78 -0.86 4.33
C LEU A 2 -4.72 -1.38 3.34
N TYR A 3 -3.45 -1.43 3.75
CA TYR A 3 -2.37 -2.01 2.93
C TYR A 3 -2.66 -3.44 2.47
N ASP A 4 -3.08 -4.34 3.37
CA ASP A 4 -3.44 -5.72 2.99
C ASP A 4 -4.58 -5.76 1.97
N GLY A 5 -5.56 -4.86 2.14
CA GLY A 5 -6.68 -4.72 1.22
C GLY A 5 -6.24 -4.29 -0.17
N ALA A 6 -5.37 -3.28 -0.26
CA ALA A 6 -4.81 -2.80 -1.54
C ALA A 6 -4.01 -3.92 -2.23
N LEU A 7 -3.08 -4.57 -1.51
CA LEU A 7 -2.25 -5.66 -2.05
C LEU A 7 -3.11 -6.83 -2.56
N ARG A 8 -4.16 -7.21 -1.81
CA ARG A 8 -5.08 -8.27 -2.25
C ARG A 8 -5.81 -7.91 -3.54
N PHE A 9 -6.23 -6.65 -3.71
CA PHE A 9 -6.90 -6.22 -4.94
C PHE A 9 -5.92 -6.05 -6.10
N MET A 10 -4.69 -5.62 -5.86
CA MET A 10 -3.63 -5.60 -6.88
C MET A 10 -3.36 -7.00 -7.40
N GLU A 11 -3.15 -7.98 -6.51
CA GLU A 11 -2.94 -9.39 -6.89
C GLU A 11 -4.12 -9.96 -7.67
N ALA A 12 -5.36 -9.69 -7.24
CA ALA A 12 -6.55 -10.13 -7.96
C ALA A 12 -6.67 -9.47 -9.35
N GLY A 13 -6.32 -8.19 -9.47
CA GLY A 13 -6.29 -7.46 -10.74
C GLY A 13 -5.22 -8.01 -11.69
N LYS A 14 -4.04 -8.32 -11.18
CA LYS A 14 -2.95 -8.94 -11.95
C LYS A 14 -3.35 -10.31 -12.50
N ARG A 15 -3.92 -11.18 -11.68
CA ARG A 15 -4.39 -12.50 -12.14
C ARG A 15 -5.48 -12.40 -13.20
N ALA A 16 -6.40 -11.44 -13.05
CA ALA A 16 -7.43 -11.19 -14.05
C ALA A 16 -6.83 -10.71 -15.38
N MET A 17 -5.82 -9.82 -15.31
CA MET A 17 -5.07 -9.35 -16.48
C MET A 17 -4.35 -10.51 -17.19
N GLU A 18 -3.65 -11.36 -16.44
CA GLU A 18 -2.98 -12.55 -16.99
C GLU A 18 -3.97 -13.56 -17.62
N ALA A 19 -5.21 -13.61 -17.12
CA ALA A 19 -6.28 -14.42 -17.66
C ALA A 19 -7.04 -13.77 -18.83
N GLY A 20 -6.75 -12.51 -19.17
CA GLY A 20 -7.47 -11.73 -20.19
C GLY A 20 -8.87 -11.29 -19.78
N ASP A 21 -9.22 -11.33 -18.49
CA ASP A 21 -10.50 -10.85 -17.95
C ASP A 21 -10.41 -9.34 -17.64
N LEU A 22 -10.68 -8.53 -18.66
CA LEU A 22 -10.59 -7.06 -18.58
C LEU A 22 -11.58 -6.45 -17.58
N GLU A 23 -12.76 -7.05 -17.39
CA GLU A 23 -13.76 -6.54 -16.44
C GLU A 23 -13.27 -6.75 -15.00
N ALA A 24 -12.83 -7.98 -14.68
CA ALA A 24 -12.31 -8.29 -13.35
C ALA A 24 -11.00 -7.55 -13.06
N GLN A 25 -10.12 -7.38 -14.06
CA GLN A 25 -8.91 -6.54 -13.97
C GLN A 25 -9.28 -5.13 -13.56
N ASN A 26 -10.09 -4.44 -14.36
CA ASN A 26 -10.44 -3.05 -14.14
C ASN A 26 -11.11 -2.86 -12.76
N LYS A 27 -12.06 -3.73 -12.43
CA LYS A 27 -12.78 -3.70 -11.15
C LYS A 27 -11.85 -3.84 -9.95
N ASN A 28 -10.90 -4.77 -10.00
CA ASN A 28 -9.97 -4.98 -8.89
C ASN A 28 -8.94 -3.86 -8.79
N LEU A 29 -8.38 -3.39 -9.91
CA LEU A 29 -7.42 -2.28 -9.90
C LEU A 29 -8.06 -0.97 -9.42
N GLN A 30 -9.30 -0.67 -9.80
CA GLN A 30 -10.03 0.49 -9.22
C GLN A 30 -10.28 0.35 -7.71
N ARG A 31 -10.45 -0.87 -7.18
CA ARG A 31 -10.57 -1.07 -5.73
C ARG A 31 -9.24 -0.84 -5.01
N ALA A 32 -8.13 -1.28 -5.59
CA ALA A 32 -6.80 -0.98 -5.07
C ALA A 32 -6.54 0.54 -5.08
N GLN A 33 -6.83 1.23 -6.19
CA GLN A 33 -6.68 2.68 -6.31
C GLN A 33 -7.49 3.45 -5.27
N ARG A 34 -8.75 3.06 -5.01
CA ARG A 34 -9.57 3.69 -3.97
C ARG A 34 -8.97 3.58 -2.57
N ILE A 35 -8.34 2.45 -2.24
CA ILE A 35 -7.66 2.30 -0.95
C ILE A 35 -6.42 3.17 -0.87
N VAL A 36 -5.64 3.27 -1.96
CA VAL A 36 -4.46 4.14 -1.99
C VAL A 36 -4.86 5.61 -1.88
N LEU A 37 -5.96 6.03 -2.52
CA LEU A 37 -6.52 7.37 -2.35
C LEU A 37 -6.95 7.65 -0.90
N GLU A 38 -7.55 6.67 -0.23
CA GLU A 38 -7.92 6.79 1.18
C GLU A 38 -6.68 6.88 2.09
N LEU A 39 -5.60 6.14 1.78
CA LEU A 39 -4.33 6.29 2.49
C LEU A 39 -3.76 7.71 2.32
N THR A 40 -3.85 8.27 1.12
CA THR A 40 -3.42 9.64 0.82
C THR A 40 -4.27 10.68 1.56
N SER A 41 -5.59 10.50 1.63
CA SER A 41 -6.49 11.44 2.32
C SER A 41 -6.26 11.48 3.84
N CYS A 42 -5.72 10.40 4.41
CA CYS A 42 -5.39 10.31 5.84
C CYS A 42 -4.05 10.98 6.21
N LEU A 43 -3.28 11.52 5.26
CA LEU A 43 -2.00 12.16 5.55
C LEU A 43 -2.19 13.53 6.21
N ASP A 44 -1.62 13.70 7.41
CA ASP A 44 -1.50 15.01 8.04
C ASP A 44 -0.31 15.75 7.43
N MET A 45 -0.59 16.66 6.49
CA MET A 45 0.43 17.44 5.79
C MET A 45 1.02 18.56 6.66
N GLU A 46 0.35 18.95 7.75
CA GLU A 46 0.82 20.01 8.64
C GLU A 46 1.80 19.45 9.68
N GLN A 47 1.39 18.39 10.40
CA GLN A 47 2.20 17.77 11.45
C GLN A 47 3.15 16.69 10.92
N GLY A 48 2.80 16.02 9.82
CA GLY A 48 3.59 14.92 9.26
C GLY A 48 4.82 15.36 8.47
N GLY A 49 4.92 16.64 8.10
CA GLY A 49 6.10 17.25 7.49
C GLY A 49 6.68 16.49 6.29
N GLU A 50 7.99 16.22 6.33
CA GLU A 50 8.71 15.53 5.26
C GLU A 50 8.21 14.09 5.03
N ILE A 51 7.84 13.37 6.11
CA ILE A 51 7.32 12.00 6.01
C ILE A 51 6.00 11.99 5.24
N ALA A 52 5.07 12.89 5.56
CA ALA A 52 3.80 12.98 4.86
C ALA A 52 4.01 13.30 3.36
N THR A 53 4.97 14.17 3.05
CA THR A 53 5.32 14.54 1.66
C THR A 53 5.90 13.34 0.88
N HIS A 54 6.77 12.55 1.50
CA HIS A 54 7.32 11.33 0.90
C HIS A 54 6.24 10.26 0.70
N LEU A 55 5.38 10.04 1.68
CA LEU A 55 4.26 9.10 1.57
C LEU A 55 3.30 9.52 0.46
N PHE A 56 2.94 10.81 0.39
CA PHE A 56 2.11 11.35 -0.68
C PHE A 56 2.72 11.07 -2.07
N SER A 57 4.03 11.26 -2.21
CA SER A 57 4.74 11.01 -3.47
C SER A 57 4.72 9.53 -3.86
N LEU A 58 4.95 8.63 -2.91
CA LEU A 58 4.90 7.18 -3.13
C LEU A 58 3.49 6.71 -3.48
N TYR A 59 2.46 7.20 -2.79
CA TYR A 59 1.07 6.85 -3.10
C TYR A 59 0.64 7.39 -4.47
N SER A 60 1.09 8.60 -4.83
CA SER A 60 0.84 9.18 -6.16
C SER A 60 1.50 8.35 -7.26
N TYR A 61 2.74 7.90 -7.05
CA TYR A 61 3.43 6.98 -7.96
C TYR A 61 2.66 5.66 -8.14
N VAL A 62 2.21 5.06 -7.04
CA VAL A 62 1.41 3.81 -7.06
C VAL A 62 0.11 4.02 -7.85
N LEU A 63 -0.62 5.12 -7.63
CA LEU A 63 -1.85 5.42 -8.35
C LEU A 63 -1.62 5.52 -9.86
N ASN A 64 -0.61 6.29 -10.28
CA ASN A 64 -0.27 6.45 -11.69
C ASN A 64 0.12 5.10 -12.31
N GLN A 65 0.96 4.33 -11.63
CA GLN A 65 1.36 3.00 -12.09
C GLN A 65 0.17 2.04 -12.25
N LEU A 66 -0.80 2.04 -11.33
CA LEU A 66 -1.98 1.20 -11.45
C LEU A 66 -2.89 1.62 -12.60
N VAL A 67 -3.00 2.92 -12.88
CA VAL A 67 -3.76 3.43 -14.02
C VAL A 67 -3.08 3.03 -15.33
N GLU A 68 -1.79 3.29 -15.46
CA GLU A 68 -1.01 2.92 -16.65
C GLU A 68 -0.98 1.42 -16.89
N ALA A 69 -0.80 0.62 -15.83
CA ALA A 69 -0.83 -0.84 -15.92
C ALA A 69 -2.18 -1.34 -16.44
N ASN A 70 -3.28 -0.76 -15.96
CA ASN A 70 -4.62 -1.14 -16.38
C ASN A 70 -4.92 -0.75 -17.84
N VAL A 71 -4.41 0.40 -18.29
CA VAL A 71 -4.62 0.88 -19.67
C VAL A 71 -3.77 0.12 -20.67
N ASN A 72 -2.55 -0.26 -20.30
CA ASN A 72 -1.57 -0.85 -21.20
C ASN A 72 -1.43 -2.38 -21.05
N ASP A 73 -2.27 -3.02 -20.22
CA ASP A 73 -2.14 -4.43 -19.85
C ASP A 73 -0.72 -4.81 -19.41
N ASP A 74 -0.10 -3.97 -18.56
CA ASP A 74 1.25 -4.15 -18.02
C ASP A 74 1.22 -4.73 -16.59
N PRO A 75 1.34 -6.06 -16.41
CA PRO A 75 1.39 -6.66 -15.07
C PRO A 75 2.62 -6.23 -14.27
N GLY A 76 3.71 -5.83 -14.95
CA GLY A 76 4.91 -5.31 -14.30
C GLY A 76 4.67 -4.00 -13.56
N GLY A 77 3.75 -3.17 -14.04
CA GLY A 77 3.32 -1.95 -13.33
C GLY A 77 2.56 -2.25 -12.04
N ILE A 78 1.82 -3.36 -11.99
CA ILE A 78 1.17 -3.83 -10.77
C ILE A 78 2.22 -4.37 -9.79
N ASP A 79 3.20 -5.13 -10.26
CA ASP A 79 4.27 -5.68 -9.41
C ASP A 79 5.09 -4.59 -8.71
N ARG A 80 5.49 -3.55 -9.45
CA ARG A 80 6.18 -2.38 -8.86
C ARG A 80 5.33 -1.70 -7.79
N SER A 81 4.02 -1.58 -8.03
CA SER A 81 3.07 -0.99 -7.08
C SER A 81 2.93 -1.83 -5.81
N MET A 82 2.85 -3.16 -5.96
CA MET A 82 2.78 -4.11 -4.84
C MET A 82 4.06 -4.08 -4.00
N GLN A 83 5.23 -3.97 -4.63
CA GLN A 83 6.51 -3.86 -3.93
C GLN A 83 6.52 -2.64 -3.01
N VAL A 84 6.20 -1.45 -3.55
CA VAL A 84 6.15 -0.20 -2.77
C VAL A 84 5.21 -0.32 -1.56
N LEU A 85 3.98 -0.81 -1.77
CA LEU A 85 3.02 -0.95 -0.66
C LEU A 85 3.43 -2.02 0.36
N SER A 86 4.11 -3.09 -0.09
CA SER A 86 4.58 -4.16 0.80
C SER A 86 5.73 -3.69 1.69
N ASP A 87 6.64 -2.89 1.16
CA ASP A 87 7.75 -2.32 1.93
C ASP A 87 7.25 -1.31 2.96
N LEU A 88 6.29 -0.45 2.58
CA LEU A 88 5.64 0.48 3.50
C LEU A 88 4.89 -0.26 4.62
N ARG A 89 4.09 -1.28 4.26
CA ARG A 89 3.39 -2.12 5.23
C ARG A 89 4.36 -2.76 6.23
N SER A 90 5.47 -3.32 5.75
CA SER A 90 6.47 -4.00 6.58
C SER A 90 7.21 -3.02 7.49
N SER A 91 7.44 -1.80 7.02
CA SER A 91 8.01 -0.72 7.81
C SER A 91 7.08 -0.33 8.97
N TRP A 92 5.77 -0.22 8.73
CA TRP A 92 4.78 0.05 9.79
C TRP A 92 4.66 -1.09 10.80
N ASP A 93 4.68 -2.34 10.34
CA ASP A 93 4.68 -3.51 11.24
C ASP A 93 5.92 -3.53 12.14
N SER A 94 7.10 -3.23 11.56
CA SER A 94 8.36 -3.15 12.31
C SER A 94 8.34 -2.03 13.36
N LEU A 95 7.81 -0.85 13.00
CA LEU A 95 7.66 0.27 13.93
C LEU A 95 6.69 -0.06 15.07
N SER A 96 5.58 -0.76 14.79
CA SER A 96 4.62 -1.14 15.83
C SER A 96 5.25 -2.08 16.88
N LYS A 97 6.16 -2.96 16.44
CA LYS A 97 6.89 -3.87 17.32
C LYS A 97 7.95 -3.14 18.15
N SER A 98 8.65 -2.17 17.57
CA SER A 98 9.66 -1.40 18.33
C SER A 98 9.05 -0.44 19.35
N LEU A 99 7.82 0.02 19.13
CA LEU A 99 7.07 0.86 20.07
C LEU A 99 6.40 0.07 21.20
N SER A 100 6.38 -1.25 21.12
CA SER A 100 5.84 -2.11 22.19
C SER A 100 6.90 -2.25 23.29
N PRO A 101 6.63 -1.84 24.54
CA PRO A 101 7.61 -1.97 25.62
C PRO A 101 7.93 -3.44 25.88
N GLU A 102 9.22 -3.80 25.90
CA GLU A 102 9.66 -5.12 26.34
C GLU A 102 9.21 -5.36 27.80
N PRO A 103 8.70 -6.55 28.16
CA PRO A 103 8.27 -6.89 29.52
C PRO A 103 9.44 -7.06 30.52
N ALA A 104 10.60 -6.43 30.31
CA ALA A 104 11.81 -6.65 31.10
C ALA A 104 11.96 -5.74 32.35
N GLU A 105 11.19 -4.65 32.47
CA GLU A 105 11.35 -3.72 33.61
C GLU A 105 10.44 -4.02 34.82
N MET A 106 9.49 -4.95 34.71
CA MET A 106 8.54 -5.24 35.81
C MET A 106 9.06 -6.24 36.86
N GLN A 107 10.30 -6.73 36.75
CA GLN A 107 10.89 -7.72 37.68
C GLN A 107 12.00 -7.17 38.59
N ARG A 108 12.30 -5.86 38.60
CA ARG A 108 13.34 -5.29 39.47
C ARG A 108 12.82 -4.44 40.64
N ALA A 109 11.52 -4.39 40.86
CA ALA A 109 10.92 -3.69 42.00
C ALA A 109 9.96 -4.62 42.77
N ALA A 110 10.51 -5.59 43.50
CA ALA A 110 9.82 -6.33 44.56
C ALA A 110 10.83 -6.70 45.65
#